data_AF-A0A6L7TNS3-F1
#
_entry.id   AF-A0A6L7TNS3-F1
#
_cell.length_a   1.000
_cell.length_b   1.000
_cell.length_c   1.000
_cell.angle_alpha   90.00
_cell.angle_beta   90.00
_cell.angle_gamma   90.00
#
_symmetry.space_group_name_H-M   'P 1'
#
loop_
_entity.id
_entity.type
_entity.pdbx_description
1 polymer ?
#
loop_
_entity_poly.entity_id
_entity_poly.type
_entity_poly.pdbx_seq_one_letter_code
_entity_poly.pdbx_strand_id
1 'polypeptide(L)'
;MRFSQKYGYKPAKDVFQLETMDSDLRNSLWNALEIHFWKPLFSAGYRLTSHHNRALQQLCTTIWADYFKWRLTSLPVSWSAAQDIIHKYFFSCPWHEVYDFIEFMAQKGSGSRRTAFEGLVNFYLEREVSAYRILDGNTVRVTDPVEIGEIQGAIEGGGESISQQLHRSLQLLSDRESPDYRNSVKESISAVEAQVRATLGSDKGTLGDLLKRFDSHSPIHPALKEAFSRLYGYSSDESGIRHALTEGSREVTFDEAKFMLVTCSAFINYVRGAV
;
A
#
# COMPACT_ATOMS: atom_id res chain seq x y z
N MET A 1 3.54 -9.79 11.53
CA MET A 1 2.39 -9.40 12.36
C MET A 1 2.77 -9.53 13.83
N ARG A 2 2.45 -8.58 14.72
CA ARG A 2 2.83 -8.73 16.14
C ARG A 2 2.03 -9.86 16.79
N PHE A 3 2.60 -10.56 17.76
CA PHE A 3 1.91 -11.60 18.55
C PHE A 3 0.53 -11.11 19.04
N SER A 4 0.46 -9.90 19.58
CA SER A 4 -0.79 -9.32 20.07
C SER A 4 -1.85 -9.11 18.99
N GLN A 5 -1.44 -8.85 17.74
CA GLN A 5 -2.35 -8.71 16.61
C GLN A 5 -2.82 -10.08 16.10
N LYS A 6 -1.90 -11.05 16.01
CA LYS A 6 -2.19 -12.43 15.60
C LYS A 6 -3.24 -13.11 16.47
N TYR A 7 -3.26 -12.80 17.77
CA TYR A 7 -4.19 -13.38 18.74
C TYR A 7 -5.34 -12.42 19.13
N GLY A 8 -5.56 -11.33 18.40
CA GLY A 8 -6.71 -10.44 18.58
C GLY A 8 -6.67 -9.54 19.83
N TYR A 9 -5.56 -9.50 20.56
CA TYR A 9 -5.37 -8.56 21.68
C TYR A 9 -5.21 -7.11 21.22
N LYS A 10 -4.83 -6.89 19.96
CA LYS A 10 -4.78 -5.58 19.30
C LYS A 10 -5.29 -5.71 17.86
N PRO A 11 -5.95 -4.67 17.31
CA PRO A 11 -6.33 -4.67 15.90
C PRO A 11 -5.09 -4.76 15.00
N ALA A 12 -5.19 -5.58 13.96
CA ALA A 12 -4.19 -5.64 12.90
C ALA A 12 -4.27 -4.37 12.03
N LYS A 13 -3.14 -3.96 11.45
CA LYS A 13 -3.09 -2.83 10.54
C LYS A 13 -3.55 -3.31 9.17
N ASP A 14 -4.86 -3.38 8.99
CA ASP A 14 -5.47 -3.99 7.79
C ASP A 14 -5.89 -2.95 6.74
N VAL A 15 -5.67 -1.65 7.01
CA VAL A 15 -6.07 -0.55 6.12
C VAL A 15 -4.81 0.16 5.60
N PHE A 16 -4.75 0.32 4.27
CA PHE A 16 -3.69 1.09 3.62
C PHE A 16 -3.67 2.54 4.13
N GLN A 17 -2.48 3.00 4.51
CA GLN A 17 -2.26 4.38 4.94
C GLN A 17 -2.07 5.27 3.71
N LEU A 18 -3.19 5.83 3.21
CA LEU A 18 -3.23 6.65 2.00
C LEU A 18 -3.17 8.15 2.30
N GLU A 19 -4.14 8.69 3.03
CA GLU A 19 -4.13 10.11 3.42
C GLU A 19 -3.90 10.28 4.92
N THR A 20 -3.18 9.32 5.49
CA THR A 20 -2.91 9.21 6.92
C THR A 20 -1.51 8.62 7.12
N MET A 21 -0.96 8.83 8.32
CA MET A 21 0.27 8.18 8.76
C MET A 21 0.18 7.98 10.27
N ASP A 22 0.23 6.73 10.69
CA ASP A 22 0.29 6.32 12.07
C ASP A 22 1.69 6.55 12.66
N SER A 23 1.74 6.45 13.98
CA SER A 23 2.97 6.68 14.73
C SER A 23 4.08 5.68 14.41
N ASP A 24 3.75 4.41 14.11
CA ASP A 24 4.79 3.42 13.87
C ASP A 24 5.48 3.65 12.51
N LEU A 25 4.72 4.03 11.47
CA LEU A 25 5.30 4.41 10.19
C LEU A 25 6.15 5.66 10.33
N ARG A 26 5.63 6.70 11.00
CA ARG A 26 6.39 7.92 11.25
C ARG A 26 7.69 7.64 12.02
N ASN A 27 7.63 6.85 13.09
CA ASN A 27 8.81 6.43 13.84
C ASN A 27 9.82 5.67 12.97
N SER A 28 9.33 4.80 12.09
CA SER A 28 10.19 3.99 11.22
C SER A 28 10.91 4.84 10.17
N LEU A 29 10.22 5.81 9.58
CA LEU A 29 10.82 6.77 8.65
C LEU A 29 11.87 7.65 9.36
N TRP A 30 11.63 8.06 10.61
CA TRP A 30 12.65 8.73 11.41
C TRP A 30 13.90 7.86 11.63
N ASN A 31 13.71 6.56 11.93
CA ASN A 31 14.83 5.63 12.08
C ASN A 31 15.65 5.48 10.79
N ALA A 32 15.03 5.53 9.62
CA ALA A 32 15.76 5.51 8.35
C ALA A 32 16.69 6.72 8.23
N LEU A 33 16.23 7.91 8.63
CA LEU A 33 17.04 9.12 8.66
C LEU A 33 18.20 9.02 9.67
N GLU A 34 17.93 8.46 10.85
CA GLU A 34 18.94 8.22 11.89
C GLU A 34 20.07 7.31 11.39
N ILE A 35 19.72 6.22 10.70
CA ILE A 35 20.67 5.23 10.20
C ILE A 35 21.50 5.75 9.03
N HIS A 36 20.89 6.47 8.09
CA HIS A 36 21.56 6.85 6.84
C HIS A 36 22.15 8.26 6.82
N PHE A 37 21.64 9.17 7.65
CA PHE A 37 22.08 10.57 7.67
C PHE A 37 22.64 10.99 9.03
N TRP A 38 21.87 10.88 10.11
CA TRP A 38 22.26 11.49 11.39
C TRP A 38 23.50 10.83 12.00
N LYS A 39 23.48 9.51 12.19
CA LYS A 39 24.63 8.77 12.76
C LYS A 39 25.86 8.79 11.87
N PRO A 40 25.79 8.55 10.55
CA PRO A 40 26.98 8.51 9.72
C PRO A 40 27.66 9.87 9.52
N LEU A 41 26.90 10.97 9.57
CA LEU A 41 27.43 12.31 9.32
C LEU A 41 27.91 13.02 10.60
N PHE A 42 27.46 12.58 11.77
CA PHE A 42 27.93 13.09 13.05
C PHE A 42 29.20 12.35 13.51
N SER A 43 30.33 13.05 13.58
CA SER A 43 31.61 12.42 13.94
C SER A 43 32.08 12.77 15.35
N ALA A 44 32.10 14.05 15.73
CA ALA A 44 32.56 14.53 17.05
C ALA A 44 32.32 16.03 17.26
N GLY A 45 32.20 16.42 18.53
CA GLY A 45 32.11 17.82 18.96
C GLY A 45 30.70 18.40 18.87
N TYR A 46 30.39 19.34 19.77
CA TYR A 46 29.04 19.88 19.93
C TYR A 46 28.59 20.83 18.81
N ARG A 47 29.54 21.44 18.06
CA ARG A 47 29.25 22.49 17.07
C ARG A 47 29.13 21.94 15.65
N LEU A 48 28.10 22.36 14.93
CA LEU A 48 27.90 22.11 13.50
C LEU A 48 29.04 22.69 12.65
N THR A 49 29.56 23.86 13.03
CA THR A 49 30.65 24.53 12.29
C THR A 49 32.03 23.88 12.48
N SER A 50 32.12 22.78 13.23
CA SER A 50 33.35 22.01 13.37
C SER A 50 33.77 21.44 12.03
N HIS A 51 35.06 21.47 11.70
CA HIS A 51 35.59 20.88 10.47
C HIS A 51 35.22 19.39 10.31
N HIS A 52 35.08 18.67 11.43
CA HIS A 52 34.70 17.27 11.46
C HIS A 52 33.23 17.06 11.02
N ASN A 53 32.37 18.06 11.16
CA ASN A 53 30.94 18.00 10.87
C ASN A 53 30.58 18.66 9.53
N ARG A 54 31.53 18.87 8.61
CA ARG A 54 31.31 19.62 7.35
C ARG A 54 30.14 19.06 6.53
N ALA A 55 30.04 17.73 6.38
CA ALA A 55 28.96 17.11 5.62
C ALA A 55 27.60 17.29 6.30
N LEU A 56 27.56 17.18 7.63
CA LEU A 56 26.36 17.42 8.44
C LEU A 56 25.94 18.90 8.40
N GLN A 57 26.91 19.82 8.49
CA GLN A 57 26.68 21.26 8.37
C GLN A 57 26.08 21.60 6.99
N GLN A 58 26.62 21.03 5.92
CA GLN A 58 26.11 21.23 4.58
C GLN A 58 24.67 20.72 4.46
N LEU A 59 24.40 19.51 4.96
CA LEU A 59 23.05 18.95 4.98
C LEU A 59 22.06 19.83 5.78
N CYS A 60 22.43 20.27 6.99
CA CYS A 60 21.59 21.16 7.80
C CYS A 60 21.34 22.50 7.11
N THR A 61 22.36 23.06 6.43
CA THR A 61 22.23 24.29 5.64
C THR A 61 21.22 24.11 4.51
N THR A 62 21.29 22.99 3.78
CA THR A 62 20.35 22.66 2.70
C THR A 62 18.94 22.42 3.26
N ILE A 63 18.79 21.71 4.38
CA ILE A 63 17.48 21.53 5.03
C ILE A 63 16.88 22.91 5.41
N TRP A 64 17.66 23.80 6.01
CA TRP A 64 17.17 25.14 6.39
C TRP A 64 16.80 25.99 5.18
N ALA A 65 17.71 26.15 4.23
CA ALA A 65 17.54 27.08 3.12
C ALA A 65 16.62 26.54 2.02
N ASP A 66 16.70 25.24 1.72
CA ASP A 66 16.03 24.67 0.54
C ASP A 66 14.72 23.98 0.88
N TYR A 67 14.64 23.28 2.02
CA TYR A 67 13.40 22.62 2.45
C TYR A 67 12.53 23.58 3.28
N PHE A 68 13.02 24.05 4.43
CA PHE A 68 12.23 24.94 5.30
C PHE A 68 12.09 26.37 4.76
N LYS A 69 12.96 26.78 3.82
CA LYS A 69 13.06 28.17 3.33
C LYS A 69 13.27 29.18 4.46
N TRP A 70 13.97 28.79 5.52
CA TRP A 70 14.27 29.63 6.67
C TRP A 70 15.60 30.35 6.51
N ARG A 71 15.74 31.48 7.22
CA ARG A 71 16.99 32.25 7.26
C ARG A 71 18.10 31.39 7.84
N LEU A 72 19.26 31.32 7.20
CA LEU A 72 20.43 30.61 7.75
C LEU A 72 20.90 31.16 9.09
N THR A 73 20.58 32.43 9.40
CA THR A 73 20.86 33.02 10.72
C THR A 73 20.07 32.38 11.86
N SER A 74 18.99 31.64 11.57
CA SER A 74 18.24 30.86 12.58
C SER A 74 18.73 29.42 12.73
N LEU A 75 19.69 28.97 11.90
CA LEU A 75 20.28 27.65 12.05
C LEU A 75 21.13 27.62 13.34
N PRO A 76 20.83 26.72 14.30
CA PRO A 76 21.61 26.65 15.52
C PRO A 76 23.08 26.30 15.29
N VAL A 77 23.93 26.75 16.20
CA VAL A 77 25.38 26.45 16.15
C VAL A 77 25.67 25.00 16.53
N SER A 78 24.83 24.38 17.38
CA SER A 78 25.00 22.99 17.79
C SER A 78 24.12 22.04 17.00
N TRP A 79 24.63 20.82 16.77
CA TRP A 79 23.86 19.78 16.08
C TRP A 79 22.62 19.38 16.88
N SER A 80 22.76 19.19 18.20
CA SER A 80 21.63 18.80 19.05
C SER A 80 20.44 19.75 18.94
N ALA A 81 20.69 21.07 18.96
CA ALA A 81 19.63 22.06 18.84
C ALA A 81 19.00 22.07 17.44
N ALA A 82 19.80 21.87 16.38
CA ALA A 82 19.27 21.76 15.02
C ALA A 82 18.43 20.48 14.85
N GLN A 83 18.92 19.35 15.37
CA GLN A 83 18.21 18.07 15.35
C GLN A 83 16.89 18.13 16.12
N ASP A 84 16.86 18.78 17.28
CA ASP A 84 15.64 18.97 18.07
C ASP A 84 14.56 19.74 17.30
N ILE A 85 14.96 20.74 16.52
CA ILE A 85 14.03 21.50 15.67
C ILE A 85 13.48 20.61 14.54
N ILE A 86 14.37 19.89 13.83
CA ILE A 86 13.98 18.95 12.76
C ILE A 86 13.05 17.87 13.33
N HIS A 87 13.39 17.30 14.49
CA HIS A 87 12.59 16.28 15.16
C HIS A 87 11.20 16.81 15.52
N LYS A 88 11.12 17.99 16.14
CA LYS A 88 9.83 18.62 16.47
C LYS A 88 8.97 18.82 15.24
N TYR A 89 9.54 19.36 14.16
CA TYR A 89 8.85 19.47 12.88
C TYR A 89 8.35 18.10 12.39
N PHE A 90 9.25 17.13 12.27
CA PHE A 90 8.96 15.81 11.71
C PHE A 90 7.86 15.05 12.46
N PHE A 91 7.69 15.28 13.76
CA PHE A 91 6.66 14.62 14.57
C PHE A 91 5.38 15.44 14.77
N SER A 92 5.35 16.69 14.34
CA SER A 92 4.16 17.56 14.45
C SER A 92 3.56 17.94 13.10
N CYS A 93 4.31 17.82 12.01
CA CYS A 93 3.82 18.15 10.68
C CYS A 93 2.72 17.17 10.21
N PRO A 94 1.83 17.60 9.31
CA PRO A 94 0.92 16.73 8.59
C PRO A 94 1.61 15.51 7.96
N TRP A 95 0.86 14.44 7.72
CA TRP A 95 1.41 13.19 7.18
C TRP A 95 2.15 13.37 5.84
N HIS A 96 1.64 14.24 4.96
CA HIS A 96 2.23 14.46 3.63
C HIS A 96 3.57 15.20 3.72
N GLU A 97 3.72 16.11 4.67
CA GLU A 97 4.98 16.83 4.91
C GLU A 97 6.11 15.88 5.37
N VAL A 98 5.77 14.75 6.01
CA VAL A 98 6.76 13.69 6.30
C VAL A 98 7.29 13.08 5.01
N TYR A 99 6.41 12.78 4.06
CA TYR A 99 6.81 12.25 2.75
C TYR A 99 7.63 13.28 1.98
N ASP A 100 7.24 14.55 1.97
CA ASP A 100 8.03 15.64 1.36
C ASP A 100 9.44 15.68 1.94
N PHE A 101 9.57 15.51 3.27
CA PHE A 101 10.87 15.52 3.93
C PHE A 101 11.71 14.29 3.55
N ILE A 102 11.12 13.09 3.55
CA ILE A 102 11.82 11.87 3.18
C ILE A 102 12.26 11.92 1.71
N GLU A 103 11.42 12.44 0.81
CA GLU A 103 11.72 12.64 -0.60
C GLU A 103 12.91 13.60 -0.77
N PHE A 104 12.84 14.76 -0.12
CA PHE A 104 13.93 15.73 -0.10
C PHE A 104 15.25 15.09 0.37
N MET A 105 15.20 14.26 1.41
CA MET A 105 16.38 13.57 1.95
C MET A 105 16.90 12.49 0.99
N ALA A 106 16.04 11.72 0.35
CA ALA A 106 16.42 10.72 -0.66
C ALA A 106 17.20 11.37 -1.83
N GLN A 107 16.76 12.55 -2.26
CA GLN A 107 17.44 13.33 -3.30
C GLN A 107 18.85 13.81 -2.89
N LYS A 108 19.15 13.95 -1.59
CA LYS A 108 20.50 14.28 -1.09
C LYS A 108 21.45 13.09 -1.08
N GLY A 109 20.92 11.87 -1.11
CA GLY A 109 21.72 10.67 -1.34
C GLY A 109 22.23 10.62 -2.78
N SER A 110 23.44 10.07 -2.97
CA SER A 110 24.03 9.83 -4.29
C SER A 110 24.46 8.37 -4.44
N GLY A 111 24.26 7.80 -5.63
CA GLY A 111 24.66 6.43 -5.97
C GLY A 111 24.15 5.39 -4.97
N SER A 112 25.05 4.52 -4.50
CA SER A 112 24.73 3.43 -3.56
C SER A 112 24.10 3.89 -2.25
N ARG A 113 24.41 5.10 -1.77
CA ARG A 113 23.82 5.62 -0.52
C ARG A 113 22.34 5.95 -0.68
N ARG A 114 21.94 6.47 -1.85
CA ARG A 114 20.53 6.70 -2.18
C ARG A 114 19.78 5.36 -2.19
N THR A 115 20.27 4.40 -2.98
CA THR A 115 19.65 3.08 -3.11
C THR A 115 19.50 2.37 -1.76
N ALA A 116 20.50 2.46 -0.89
CA ALA A 116 20.42 1.87 0.44
C ALA A 116 19.36 2.55 1.33
N PHE A 117 19.28 3.88 1.31
CA PHE A 117 18.25 4.62 2.04
C PHE A 117 16.85 4.32 1.52
N GLU A 118 16.65 4.36 0.20
CA GLU A 118 15.38 4.01 -0.45
C GLU A 118 14.95 2.59 -0.15
N GLY A 119 15.87 1.63 -0.19
CA GLY A 119 15.60 0.24 0.16
C GLY A 119 15.09 0.09 1.60
N LEU A 120 15.72 0.79 2.56
CA LEU A 120 15.28 0.77 3.95
C LEU A 120 13.93 1.47 4.13
N VAL A 121 13.72 2.62 3.47
CA VAL A 121 12.45 3.33 3.51
C VAL A 121 11.33 2.48 2.93
N ASN A 122 11.53 1.87 1.76
CA ASN A 122 10.55 0.97 1.14
C ASN A 122 10.24 -0.24 2.00
N PHE A 123 11.24 -0.83 2.65
CA PHE A 123 11.01 -1.88 3.64
C PHE A 123 10.06 -1.42 4.76
N TYR A 124 10.24 -0.21 5.31
CA TYR A 124 9.34 0.33 6.34
C TYR A 124 7.96 0.70 5.80
N LEU A 125 7.88 1.29 4.61
CA LEU A 125 6.63 1.63 3.95
C LEU A 125 5.79 0.39 3.69
N GLU A 126 6.40 -0.70 3.23
CA GLU A 126 5.76 -2.00 3.16
C GLU A 126 5.32 -2.47 4.54
N ARG A 127 6.25 -2.48 5.50
CA ARG A 127 6.04 -3.02 6.86
C ARG A 127 4.85 -2.44 7.58
N GLU A 128 4.65 -1.15 7.41
CA GLU A 128 3.58 -0.42 8.07
C GLU A 128 2.39 -0.18 7.13
N VAL A 129 2.30 -0.87 5.99
CA VAL A 129 1.14 -0.85 5.08
C VAL A 129 0.86 0.55 4.49
N SER A 130 1.92 1.27 4.13
CA SER A 130 1.85 2.54 3.40
C SER A 130 1.38 2.33 1.96
N ALA A 131 0.51 3.21 1.47
CA ALA A 131 0.10 3.28 0.07
C ALA A 131 1.21 3.79 -0.87
N TYR A 132 2.31 4.31 -0.32
CA TYR A 132 3.43 4.94 -1.05
C TYR A 132 4.72 4.12 -0.99
N ARG A 133 5.57 4.28 -2.00
CA ARG A 133 6.97 3.84 -2.08
C ARG A 133 7.86 4.99 -2.53
N ILE A 134 9.16 4.83 -2.40
CA ILE A 134 10.14 5.74 -2.99
C ILE A 134 10.83 5.06 -4.16
N LEU A 135 10.90 5.77 -5.28
CA LEU A 135 11.58 5.35 -6.49
C LEU A 135 12.38 6.52 -7.04
N ASP A 136 13.71 6.34 -7.16
CA ASP A 136 14.65 7.37 -7.64
C ASP A 136 14.47 8.73 -6.97
N GLY A 137 14.37 8.72 -5.64
CA GLY A 137 14.25 9.91 -4.82
C GLY A 137 12.90 10.60 -4.90
N ASN A 138 11.86 9.94 -5.43
CA ASN A 138 10.49 10.46 -5.51
C ASN A 138 9.51 9.53 -4.81
N THR A 139 8.55 10.10 -4.09
CA THR A 139 7.45 9.36 -3.47
C THR A 139 6.42 9.05 -4.54
N VAL A 140 6.25 7.76 -4.83
CA VAL A 140 5.27 7.24 -5.77
C VAL A 140 4.19 6.50 -5.02
N ARG A 141 2.94 6.71 -5.42
CA ARG A 141 1.84 5.91 -4.90
C ARG A 141 1.84 4.55 -5.60
N VAL A 142 1.76 3.46 -4.82
CA VAL A 142 1.79 2.07 -5.32
C VAL A 142 0.38 1.46 -5.47
N THR A 143 -0.63 2.18 -4.99
CA THR A 143 -2.03 1.91 -5.26
C THR A 143 -2.58 2.98 -6.19
N ASP A 144 -3.21 2.61 -7.29
CA ASP A 144 -3.94 3.59 -8.09
C ASP A 144 -5.13 4.11 -7.26
N PRO A 145 -5.37 5.42 -7.14
CA PRO A 145 -6.61 5.95 -6.55
C PRO A 145 -7.87 5.34 -7.14
N VAL A 146 -7.86 5.01 -8.43
CA VAL A 146 -8.94 4.29 -9.08
C VAL A 146 -9.06 2.89 -8.50
N GLU A 147 -7.97 2.14 -8.37
CA GLU A 147 -7.99 0.79 -7.77
C GLU A 147 -8.57 0.79 -6.34
N ILE A 148 -8.14 1.75 -5.50
CA ILE A 148 -8.67 1.88 -4.14
C ILE A 148 -10.14 2.29 -4.16
N GLY A 149 -10.50 3.26 -5.00
CA GLY A 149 -11.88 3.72 -5.16
C GLY A 149 -12.81 2.58 -5.60
N GLU A 150 -12.36 1.71 -6.50
CA GLU A 150 -13.14 0.54 -6.92
C GLU A 150 -13.34 -0.44 -5.77
N ILE A 151 -12.29 -0.75 -5.01
CA ILE A 151 -12.38 -1.67 -3.86
C ILE A 151 -13.30 -1.09 -2.77
N GLN A 152 -13.11 0.19 -2.40
CA GLN A 152 -13.94 0.85 -1.39
C GLN A 152 -15.39 0.97 -1.85
N GLY A 153 -15.63 1.39 -3.09
CA GLY A 153 -16.97 1.48 -3.66
C GLY A 153 -17.70 0.14 -3.65
N ALA A 154 -16.98 -0.97 -3.89
CA ALA A 154 -17.55 -2.32 -3.85
C ALA A 154 -17.86 -2.76 -2.42
N ILE A 155 -16.99 -2.45 -1.46
CA ILE A 155 -17.18 -2.75 -0.03
C ILE A 155 -18.39 -1.99 0.53
N GLU A 156 -18.48 -0.69 0.27
CA GLU A 156 -19.49 0.18 0.88
C GLU A 156 -20.89 -0.08 0.33
N GLY A 157 -21.01 -0.38 -0.97
CA GLY A 157 -22.30 -0.64 -1.59
C GLY A 157 -22.61 -2.12 -1.88
N GLY A 158 -21.74 -3.07 -1.49
CA GLY A 158 -21.94 -4.51 -1.68
C GLY A 158 -22.76 -5.21 -0.59
N GLY A 159 -23.19 -4.50 0.45
CA GLY A 159 -23.80 -5.16 1.61
C GLY A 159 -22.83 -6.05 2.38
N GLU A 160 -23.31 -6.61 3.49
CA GLU A 160 -22.44 -7.19 4.52
C GLU A 160 -21.60 -8.39 4.02
N SER A 161 -22.22 -9.33 3.30
CA SER A 161 -21.53 -10.53 2.81
C SER A 161 -20.38 -10.20 1.84
N ILE A 162 -20.57 -9.22 0.96
CA ILE A 162 -19.60 -8.84 -0.07
C ILE A 162 -18.46 -8.06 0.57
N SER A 163 -18.80 -7.13 1.47
CA SER A 163 -17.83 -6.42 2.29
C SER A 163 -16.91 -7.39 3.03
N GLN A 164 -17.46 -8.42 3.70
CA GLN A 164 -16.66 -9.42 4.41
C GLN A 164 -15.70 -10.18 3.49
N GLN A 165 -16.14 -10.59 2.30
CA GLN A 165 -15.32 -11.32 1.33
C GLN A 165 -14.18 -10.44 0.76
N LEU A 166 -14.47 -9.18 0.41
CA LEU A 166 -13.45 -8.25 -0.07
C LEU A 166 -12.44 -7.90 1.01
N HIS A 167 -12.88 -7.70 2.26
CA HIS A 167 -11.98 -7.53 3.40
C HIS A 167 -11.10 -8.76 3.61
N ARG A 168 -11.67 -9.96 3.50
CA ARG A 168 -10.89 -11.20 3.62
C ARG A 168 -9.86 -11.33 2.50
N SER A 169 -10.24 -10.99 1.27
CA SER A 169 -9.31 -10.98 0.12
C SER A 169 -8.15 -10.02 0.35
N LEU A 170 -8.43 -8.79 0.81
CA LEU A 170 -7.40 -7.80 1.16
C LEU A 170 -6.43 -8.32 2.22
N GLN A 171 -6.95 -8.94 3.29
CA GLN A 171 -6.13 -9.52 4.34
C GLN A 171 -5.17 -10.58 3.78
N LEU A 172 -5.68 -11.50 2.96
CA LEU A 172 -4.90 -12.58 2.34
C LEU A 172 -3.84 -12.06 1.35
N LEU A 173 -4.15 -10.97 0.64
CA LEU A 173 -3.22 -10.29 -0.27
C LEU A 173 -2.09 -9.57 0.48
N SER A 174 -2.41 -8.96 1.62
CA SER A 174 -1.50 -8.08 2.38
C SER A 174 -0.71 -8.79 3.48
N ASP A 175 -0.95 -10.08 3.73
CA ASP A 175 -0.24 -10.82 4.77
C ASP A 175 1.27 -10.88 4.45
N ARG A 176 2.05 -10.34 5.37
CA ARG A 176 3.50 -10.16 5.23
C ARG A 176 4.32 -11.40 5.57
N GLU A 177 3.76 -12.31 6.36
CA GLU A 177 4.44 -13.52 6.85
C GLU A 177 4.10 -14.73 6.00
N SER A 178 2.85 -14.84 5.59
CA SER A 178 2.35 -15.94 4.79
C SER A 178 1.25 -15.44 3.84
N PRO A 179 1.61 -14.63 2.82
CA PRO A 179 0.66 -14.18 1.82
C PRO A 179 -0.05 -15.36 1.17
N ASP A 180 -1.35 -15.23 0.99
CA ASP A 180 -2.19 -16.26 0.38
C ASP A 180 -2.92 -15.67 -0.83
N TYR A 181 -2.14 -15.38 -1.86
CA TYR A 181 -2.59 -14.78 -3.11
C TYR A 181 -3.69 -15.61 -3.77
N ARG A 182 -3.59 -16.94 -3.69
CA ARG A 182 -4.60 -17.85 -4.21
C ARG A 182 -5.95 -17.66 -3.53
N ASN A 183 -5.98 -17.71 -2.19
CA ASN A 183 -7.24 -17.53 -1.48
C ASN A 183 -7.74 -16.08 -1.57
N SER A 184 -6.86 -15.09 -1.73
CA SER A 184 -7.28 -13.73 -2.07
C SER A 184 -8.10 -13.70 -3.37
N VAL A 185 -7.62 -14.34 -4.44
CA VAL A 185 -8.38 -14.43 -5.69
C VAL A 185 -9.70 -15.18 -5.50
N LYS A 186 -9.74 -16.25 -4.69
CA LYS A 186 -11.00 -16.97 -4.41
C LYS A 186 -12.05 -16.08 -3.78
N GLU A 187 -11.68 -15.36 -2.73
CA GLU A 187 -12.59 -14.47 -2.00
C GLU A 187 -13.09 -13.32 -2.88
N SER A 188 -12.21 -12.74 -3.70
CA SER A 188 -12.58 -11.72 -4.70
C SER A 188 -13.67 -12.20 -5.66
N ILE A 189 -13.60 -13.44 -6.13
CA ILE A 189 -14.58 -13.98 -7.08
C ILE A 189 -15.86 -14.42 -6.37
N SER A 190 -15.74 -14.92 -5.14
CA SER A 190 -16.91 -15.19 -4.29
C SER A 190 -17.74 -13.93 -4.05
N ALA A 191 -17.08 -12.77 -3.87
CA ALA A 191 -17.73 -11.46 -3.75
C ALA A 191 -18.52 -11.09 -5.01
N VAL A 192 -17.95 -11.34 -6.19
CA VAL A 192 -18.65 -11.16 -7.47
C VAL A 192 -19.89 -12.05 -7.55
N GLU A 193 -19.75 -13.34 -7.22
CA GLU A 193 -20.89 -14.27 -7.25
C GLU A 193 -22.00 -13.81 -6.32
N ALA A 194 -21.66 -13.36 -5.12
CA ALA A 194 -22.61 -12.81 -4.17
C ALA A 194 -23.33 -11.57 -4.74
N GLN A 195 -22.61 -10.64 -5.39
CA GLN A 195 -23.21 -9.45 -6.01
C GLN A 195 -24.21 -9.83 -7.11
N VAL A 196 -23.84 -10.74 -8.01
CA VAL A 196 -24.72 -11.11 -9.12
C VAL A 196 -25.93 -11.89 -8.62
N ARG A 197 -25.78 -12.75 -7.60
CA ARG A 197 -26.90 -13.44 -6.94
C ARG A 197 -27.87 -12.46 -6.28
N ALA A 198 -27.34 -11.49 -5.54
CA ALA A 198 -28.14 -10.44 -4.89
C ALA A 198 -28.93 -9.62 -5.92
N THR A 199 -28.29 -9.28 -7.04
CA THR A 199 -28.89 -8.52 -8.15
C THR A 199 -30.02 -9.30 -8.84
N LEU A 200 -29.84 -10.60 -9.04
CA LEU A 200 -30.82 -11.45 -9.72
C LEU A 200 -31.91 -12.04 -8.81
N GLY A 201 -31.81 -11.84 -7.49
CA GLY A 201 -32.70 -12.49 -6.52
C GLY A 201 -32.64 -14.03 -6.59
N SER A 202 -31.47 -14.60 -6.88
CA SER A 202 -31.30 -16.03 -7.16
C SER A 202 -30.15 -16.63 -6.35
N ASP A 203 -30.44 -17.65 -5.54
CA ASP A 203 -29.44 -18.31 -4.68
C ASP A 203 -28.66 -19.46 -5.37
N LYS A 204 -28.98 -19.77 -6.63
CA LYS A 204 -28.45 -20.94 -7.35
C LYS A 204 -27.86 -20.58 -8.71
N GLY A 205 -26.71 -21.18 -9.01
CA GLY A 205 -26.04 -21.08 -10.30
C GLY A 205 -24.53 -20.86 -10.17
N THR A 206 -23.77 -21.35 -11.14
CA THR A 206 -22.36 -20.97 -11.32
C THR A 206 -22.27 -19.52 -11.79
N LEU A 207 -21.12 -18.87 -11.64
CA LEU A 207 -20.95 -17.50 -12.13
C LEU A 207 -21.20 -17.38 -13.65
N GLY A 208 -20.86 -18.41 -14.43
CA GLY A 208 -21.20 -18.46 -15.86
C GLY A 208 -22.71 -18.49 -16.12
N ASP A 209 -23.48 -19.21 -15.30
CA ASP A 209 -24.94 -19.21 -15.38
C ASP A 209 -25.53 -17.86 -14.96
N LEU A 210 -24.98 -17.27 -13.91
CA LEU A 210 -25.39 -15.97 -13.38
C LEU A 210 -25.12 -14.86 -14.39
N LEU A 211 -23.99 -14.85 -15.08
CA LEU A 211 -23.69 -13.90 -16.17
C LEU A 211 -24.66 -14.02 -17.35
N LYS A 212 -25.06 -15.24 -17.72
CA LYS A 212 -26.05 -15.44 -18.79
C LYS A 212 -27.41 -14.87 -18.39
N ARG A 213 -27.82 -15.04 -17.14
CA ARG A 213 -29.08 -14.50 -16.61
C ARG A 213 -29.03 -12.98 -16.48
N PHE A 214 -27.91 -12.44 -16.01
CA PHE A 214 -27.68 -11.01 -15.92
C PHE A 214 -27.73 -10.34 -17.29
N ASP A 215 -27.13 -10.93 -18.32
CA ASP A 215 -27.21 -10.44 -19.70
C ASP A 215 -28.65 -10.36 -20.25
N SER A 216 -29.54 -11.28 -19.83
CA SER A 216 -30.96 -11.18 -20.17
C SER A 216 -31.69 -10.03 -19.48
N HIS A 217 -31.16 -9.52 -18.36
CA HIS A 217 -31.73 -8.42 -17.57
C HIS A 217 -31.13 -7.07 -17.95
N SER A 218 -29.80 -7.00 -18.02
CA SER A 218 -29.00 -5.86 -18.45
C SER A 218 -28.02 -6.33 -19.53
N PRO A 219 -28.33 -6.11 -20.83
CA PRO A 219 -27.49 -6.58 -21.93
C PRO A 219 -26.04 -6.13 -21.82
N ILE A 220 -25.12 -7.11 -21.82
CA ILE A 220 -23.68 -6.88 -21.86
C ILE A 220 -23.21 -7.06 -23.30
N HIS A 221 -22.31 -6.19 -23.77
CA HIS A 221 -21.68 -6.40 -25.06
C HIS A 221 -21.05 -7.81 -25.16
N PRO A 222 -21.29 -8.59 -26.24
CA PRO A 222 -20.86 -10.00 -26.30
C PRO A 222 -19.38 -10.23 -26.01
N ALA A 223 -18.49 -9.37 -26.52
CA ALA A 223 -17.05 -9.47 -26.27
C ALA A 223 -16.68 -9.24 -24.79
N LEU A 224 -17.40 -8.34 -24.10
CA LEU A 224 -17.18 -8.07 -22.69
C LEU A 224 -17.67 -9.24 -21.83
N LYS A 225 -18.84 -9.82 -22.17
CA LYS A 225 -19.36 -11.04 -21.55
C LYS A 225 -18.39 -12.21 -21.71
N GLU A 226 -17.79 -12.37 -22.89
CA GLU A 226 -16.77 -13.40 -23.12
C GLU A 226 -15.52 -13.14 -22.28
N ALA A 227 -15.03 -11.89 -22.21
CA ALA A 227 -13.88 -11.53 -21.39
C ALA A 227 -14.10 -11.90 -19.91
N PHE A 228 -15.26 -11.56 -19.35
CA PHE A 228 -15.62 -11.97 -17.99
C PHE A 228 -15.67 -13.50 -17.85
N SER A 229 -16.31 -14.20 -18.78
CA SER A 229 -16.39 -15.66 -18.76
C SER A 229 -15.01 -16.33 -18.77
N ARG A 230 -14.06 -15.77 -19.54
CA ARG A 230 -12.66 -16.26 -19.60
C ARG A 230 -11.90 -15.96 -18.32
N LEU A 231 -12.05 -14.76 -17.76
CA LEU A 231 -11.41 -14.36 -16.50
C LEU A 231 -11.88 -15.24 -15.33
N TYR A 232 -13.15 -15.64 -15.31
CA TYR A 232 -13.65 -16.58 -14.32
C TYR A 232 -13.25 -18.02 -14.61
N GLY A 233 -13.20 -18.41 -15.89
CA GLY A 233 -12.64 -19.68 -16.31
C GLY A 233 -11.23 -19.90 -15.74
N TYR A 234 -10.37 -18.87 -15.77
CA TYR A 234 -9.04 -18.89 -15.16
C TYR A 234 -9.07 -19.27 -13.66
N SER A 235 -10.07 -18.83 -12.89
CA SER A 235 -10.19 -19.17 -11.47
C SER A 235 -10.78 -20.55 -11.18
N SER A 236 -11.53 -21.09 -12.15
CA SER A 236 -12.24 -22.36 -12.07
C SER A 236 -11.46 -23.51 -12.71
N ASP A 237 -10.35 -23.24 -13.39
CA ASP A 237 -9.57 -24.24 -14.11
C ASP A 237 -8.85 -25.22 -13.16
N GLU A 238 -8.65 -26.46 -13.64
CA GLU A 238 -8.09 -27.61 -12.91
C GLU A 238 -6.64 -27.37 -12.44
N SER A 239 -5.97 -26.37 -12.99
CA SER A 239 -4.59 -25.98 -12.69
C SER A 239 -4.43 -25.09 -11.43
N GLY A 240 -5.52 -24.84 -10.71
CA GLY A 240 -5.45 -24.52 -9.28
C GLY A 240 -5.55 -23.05 -8.94
N ILE A 241 -6.77 -22.50 -8.96
CA ILE A 241 -7.13 -21.48 -7.96
C ILE A 241 -8.15 -22.10 -7.01
N ARG A 242 -9.26 -22.67 -7.51
CA ARG A 242 -10.33 -23.29 -6.70
C ARG A 242 -10.20 -24.81 -6.44
N HIS A 243 -9.39 -25.54 -7.21
CA HIS A 243 -9.17 -26.99 -7.03
C HIS A 243 -7.92 -27.31 -6.19
N ALA A 244 -7.89 -28.53 -5.62
CA ALA A 244 -6.78 -29.01 -4.79
C ALA A 244 -5.45 -28.94 -5.54
N LEU A 245 -4.37 -28.58 -4.84
CA LEU A 245 -3.02 -28.49 -5.41
C LEU A 245 -2.60 -29.86 -5.96
N THR A 246 -2.52 -29.98 -7.28
CA THR A 246 -1.80 -31.05 -7.97
C THR A 246 -0.32 -30.68 -8.09
N GLU A 247 0.55 -31.70 -8.15
CA GLU A 247 1.97 -31.51 -8.46
C GLU A 247 2.13 -30.74 -9.78
N GLY A 248 2.86 -29.62 -9.74
CA GLY A 248 3.09 -28.75 -10.91
C GLY A 248 2.12 -27.57 -11.06
N SER A 249 1.23 -27.33 -10.09
CA SER A 249 0.37 -26.13 -10.10
C SER A 249 1.17 -24.83 -10.00
N ARG A 250 0.82 -23.85 -10.83
CA ARG A 250 1.47 -22.53 -10.86
C ARG A 250 1.11 -21.74 -9.59
N GLU A 251 2.11 -21.06 -9.03
CA GLU A 251 1.89 -20.10 -7.95
C GLU A 251 1.25 -18.80 -8.50
N VAL A 252 0.23 -18.32 -7.80
CA VAL A 252 -0.40 -17.02 -8.09
C VAL A 252 0.51 -15.94 -7.53
N THR A 253 0.89 -14.95 -8.34
CA THR A 253 1.74 -13.85 -7.87
C THR A 253 0.93 -12.78 -7.13
N PHE A 254 1.64 -11.88 -6.42
CA PHE A 254 1.02 -10.69 -5.84
C PHE A 254 0.29 -9.85 -6.89
N ASP A 255 0.93 -9.58 -8.02
CA ASP A 255 0.36 -8.73 -9.08
C ASP A 255 -0.90 -9.36 -9.69
N GLU A 256 -0.92 -10.69 -9.87
CA GLU A 256 -2.11 -11.41 -10.32
C GLU A 256 -3.25 -11.30 -9.30
N ALA A 257 -2.97 -11.51 -8.01
CA ALA A 257 -3.98 -11.41 -6.97
C ALA A 257 -4.49 -9.98 -6.78
N LYS A 258 -3.61 -8.97 -6.86
CA LYS A 258 -3.98 -7.55 -6.84
C LYS A 258 -4.87 -7.20 -8.04
N PHE A 259 -4.47 -7.61 -9.25
CA PHE A 259 -5.25 -7.41 -10.46
C PHE A 259 -6.65 -8.00 -10.34
N MET A 260 -6.76 -9.23 -9.83
CA MET A 260 -8.05 -9.89 -9.63
C MET A 260 -8.92 -9.18 -8.60
N LEU A 261 -8.38 -8.78 -7.45
CA LEU A 261 -9.13 -8.04 -6.43
C LEU A 261 -9.71 -6.73 -6.97
N VAL A 262 -8.90 -5.94 -7.67
CA VAL A 262 -9.33 -4.69 -8.29
C VAL A 262 -10.41 -4.96 -9.34
N THR A 263 -10.16 -5.90 -10.25
CA THR A 263 -11.08 -6.20 -11.36
C THR A 263 -12.41 -6.74 -10.85
N CYS A 264 -12.41 -7.60 -9.84
CA CYS A 264 -13.61 -8.10 -9.18
C CYS A 264 -14.39 -6.96 -8.49
N SER A 265 -13.70 -6.03 -7.83
CA SER A 265 -14.33 -4.87 -7.20
C SER A 265 -14.98 -3.95 -8.24
N ALA A 266 -14.28 -3.65 -9.34
CA ALA A 266 -14.83 -2.89 -10.44
C ALA A 266 -16.04 -3.57 -11.08
N PHE A 267 -16.02 -4.90 -11.20
CA PHE A 267 -17.15 -5.66 -11.70
C PHE A 267 -18.36 -5.61 -10.76
N ILE A 268 -18.14 -5.69 -9.45
CA ILE A 268 -19.20 -5.53 -8.44
C ILE A 268 -19.86 -4.15 -8.59
N ASN A 269 -19.06 -3.09 -8.71
CA ASN A 269 -19.57 -1.73 -8.93
C ASN A 269 -20.36 -1.62 -10.25
N TYR A 270 -19.86 -2.21 -11.33
CA TYR A 270 -20.54 -2.24 -12.63
C TYR A 270 -21.90 -2.95 -12.54
N VAL A 271 -21.94 -4.16 -11.97
CA VAL A 271 -23.19 -4.93 -11.82
C VAL A 271 -24.20 -4.14 -10.98
N ARG A 272 -23.75 -3.50 -9.89
CA ARG A 272 -24.62 -2.67 -9.06
C ARG A 272 -25.16 -1.45 -9.80
N GLY A 273 -24.34 -0.77 -10.61
CA GLY A 273 -24.74 0.42 -11.36
C GLY A 273 -25.60 0.13 -12.59
N ALA A 274 -25.71 -1.14 -13.00
CA ALA A 274 -26.52 -1.59 -14.13
C ALA A 274 -27.96 -1.97 -13.75
N VAL A 275 -28.33 -1.84 -12.47
CA VAL A 275 -29.68 -2.05 -11.92
C VAL A 275 -30.26 -0.70 -11.51
#